data_AF-A0A9P5X6K8-F1
#
_entry.id   AF-A0A9P5X6K8-F1
#
_cell.length_a   1.000
_cell.length_b   1.000
_cell.length_c   1.000
_cell.angle_alpha   90.00
_cell.angle_beta   90.00
_cell.angle_gamma   90.00
#
_symmetry.space_group_name_H-M   'P 1'
#
loop_
_entity.id
_entity.type
_entity.pdbx_description
1 polymer ?
#
loop_
_entity_poly.entity_id
_entity_poly.type
_entity_poly.pdbx_seq_one_letter_code
_entity_poly.pdbx_strand_id
1 'polypeptide(L)'
;MLTFERDKLSNLVEEHNALLTPFRKIPGDILTEIFVRCERGAKRDVVPDVPDSFDRDAGPLLLTQVCQRWRNHALATPQLW
;
A
#
# COMPACT_ATOMS: atom_id res chain seq x y z
N MET A 1 29.10 -15.21 0.29
CA MET A 1 27.86 -15.79 -0.26
C MET A 1 26.64 -14.92 0.08
N LEU A 2 26.40 -14.55 1.34
CA LEU A 2 25.29 -13.66 1.74
C LEU A 2 25.35 -12.23 1.17
N THR A 3 26.55 -11.65 1.01
CA THR A 3 26.73 -10.30 0.45
C THR A 3 26.37 -10.24 -1.04
N PHE A 4 26.74 -11.27 -1.79
CA PHE A 4 26.45 -11.37 -3.22
C PHE A 4 24.94 -11.42 -3.51
N GLU A 5 24.18 -12.22 -2.76
CA GLU A 5 22.72 -12.27 -2.88
C GLU A 5 22.07 -10.93 -2.52
N ARG A 6 22.60 -10.25 -1.49
CA ARG A 6 22.11 -8.92 -1.09
C ARG A 6 22.40 -7.87 -2.16
N ASP A 7 23.59 -7.86 -2.74
CA ASP A 7 23.99 -6.91 -3.77
C ASP A 7 23.19 -7.14 -5.06
N LYS A 8 22.91 -8.40 -5.41
CA LYS A 8 22.04 -8.76 -6.53
C LYS A 8 20.61 -8.24 -6.35
N LEU A 9 20.05 -8.39 -5.14
CA LEU A 9 18.74 -7.82 -4.79
C LEU A 9 18.77 -6.30 -4.81
N SER A 10 19.83 -5.65 -4.31
CA SER A 10 19.96 -4.20 -4.30
C SER A 10 20.00 -3.63 -5.72
N ASN A 11 20.80 -4.23 -6.60
CA ASN A 11 20.89 -3.82 -8.00
C ASN A 11 19.55 -3.97 -8.73
N LEU A 12 18.81 -5.06 -8.47
CA LEU A 12 17.47 -5.24 -9.03
C LEU A 12 16.51 -4.13 -8.54
N VAL A 13 16.54 -3.80 -7.24
CA VAL A 13 15.72 -2.72 -6.68
C VAL A 13 16.08 -1.36 -7.29
N GLU A 14 17.37 -1.09 -7.48
CA GLU A 14 17.86 0.15 -8.08
C GLU A 14 17.44 0.29 -9.55
N GLU A 15 17.54 -0.77 -10.34
CA GLU A 15 17.08 -0.79 -11.73
C GLU A 15 15.58 -0.45 -11.85
N HIS A 16 14.78 -0.92 -10.89
CA HIS A 16 13.33 -0.70 -10.88
C HIS A 16 12.92 0.55 -10.09
N ASN A 17 13.85 1.28 -9.46
CA ASN A 17 13.55 2.48 -8.70
C ASN A 17 12.98 3.61 -9.57
N ALA A 18 13.39 3.69 -10.84
CA ALA A 18 12.87 4.69 -11.77
C ALA A 18 11.34 4.55 -11.96
N LEU A 19 10.85 3.32 -12.05
CA LEU A 19 9.41 3.02 -12.18
C LEU A 19 8.62 3.37 -10.92
N LEU A 20 9.24 3.25 -9.74
CA LEU A 20 8.61 3.55 -8.45
C LEU A 20 8.73 5.03 -8.04
N THR A 21 9.54 5.81 -8.76
CA THR A 21 9.83 7.22 -8.44
C THR A 21 8.57 8.10 -8.45
N PRO A 22 7.64 8.00 -9.41
CA PRO A 22 6.41 8.80 -9.40
C PRO A 22 5.59 8.54 -8.15
N PHE A 23 5.43 7.27 -7.77
CA PHE A 23 4.64 6.89 -6.59
C PHE A 23 5.28 7.38 -5.28
N ARG A 24 6.61 7.37 -5.19
CA ARG A 24 7.33 7.91 -4.03
C ARG A 24 7.24 9.43 -3.91
N LYS A 25 6.96 10.16 -4.99
CA LYS A 25 6.82 11.62 -4.99
C LYS A 25 5.41 12.11 -4.68
N ILE A 26 4.41 11.23 -4.64
CA ILE A 26 3.03 11.60 -4.27
C ILE A 26 3.07 12.26 -2.88
N PRO A 27 2.43 13.41 -2.65
CA PRO A 27 2.29 13.99 -1.32
C PRO A 27 1.49 13.09 -0.37
N GLY A 28 1.72 13.21 0.95
CA GLY A 28 1.10 12.32 1.94
C GLY A 28 -0.43 12.45 2.02
N ASP A 29 -0.92 13.67 1.91
CA ASP A 29 -2.36 14.01 1.83
C ASP A 29 -3.03 13.42 0.59
N ILE A 30 -2.40 13.53 -0.58
CA ILE A 30 -2.90 12.93 -1.83
C ILE A 30 -2.94 11.40 -1.72
N LEU A 31 -1.92 10.79 -1.11
CA LEU A 31 -1.89 9.35 -0.87
C LEU A 31 -3.05 8.91 0.05
N THR A 32 -3.31 9.67 1.11
CA THR A 32 -4.44 9.44 2.02
C THR A 32 -5.80 9.60 1.30
N GLU A 33 -5.97 10.63 0.47
CA GLU A 33 -7.20 10.81 -0.32
C GLU A 33 -7.44 9.64 -1.27
N ILE A 34 -6.38 9.15 -1.95
CA ILE A 34 -6.47 7.94 -2.78
C ILE A 34 -6.98 6.76 -1.96
N PHE A 35 -6.46 6.54 -0.75
CA PHE A 35 -6.89 5.44 0.12
C PHE A 35 -8.37 5.52 0.48
N VAL A 36 -8.86 6.72 0.82
CA VAL A 36 -10.28 6.94 1.19
C VAL A 36 -11.20 6.74 -0.01
N ARG A 37 -10.74 7.08 -1.21
CA ARG A 37 -11.52 6.94 -2.46
C ARG A 37 -11.46 5.56 -3.07
N CYS A 38 -10.41 4.79 -2.81
CA CYS A 38 -10.35 3.38 -3.16
C CYS A 38 -11.40 2.65 -2.33
N GLU A 39 -12.56 2.35 -2.91
CA GLU A 39 -13.68 1.63 -2.29
C GLU A 39 -13.20 0.36 -1.57
N ARG A 40 -12.90 0.49 -0.27
CA ARG A 40 -12.73 -0.57 0.73
C ARG A 40 -12.12 -1.89 0.21
N GLY A 41 -11.11 -1.83 -0.66
CA GLY A 41 -10.31 -2.97 -1.13
C GLY A 41 -11.07 -4.16 -1.77
N ALA A 42 -12.32 -4.04 -2.18
CA ALA A 42 -13.11 -5.19 -2.62
C ALA A 42 -13.05 -5.43 -4.13
N LYS A 43 -13.07 -6.72 -4.53
CA LYS A 43 -13.27 -7.16 -5.91
C LYS A 43 -14.54 -6.52 -6.47
N ARG A 44 -14.44 -5.94 -7.67
CA ARG A 44 -15.46 -5.09 -8.31
C ARG A 44 -16.82 -5.73 -8.60
N ASP A 45 -17.07 -6.96 -8.15
CA ASP A 45 -18.24 -7.73 -8.54
C ASP A 45 -19.24 -7.97 -7.39
N VAL A 46 -18.93 -7.56 -6.16
CA VAL A 46 -19.78 -7.88 -4.99
C VAL A 46 -19.81 -6.68 -4.03
N VAL A 47 -20.78 -5.78 -4.24
CA VAL A 47 -21.34 -4.99 -3.14
C VAL A 47 -22.44 -5.86 -2.53
N PRO A 48 -22.20 -6.43 -1.35
CA PRO A 48 -23.07 -6.05 -0.25
C PRO A 48 -22.25 -5.95 1.02
N ASP A 49 -22.42 -4.85 1.74
CA ASP A 49 -22.17 -4.76 3.18
C ASP A 49 -20.88 -5.49 3.60
N VAL A 50 -19.71 -4.95 3.21
CA VAL A 50 -18.43 -5.46 3.73
C VAL A 50 -18.57 -5.36 5.24
N PRO A 51 -18.70 -6.49 5.98
CA PRO A 51 -18.83 -6.42 7.43
C PRO A 51 -17.61 -5.68 7.93
N ASP A 52 -17.73 -4.98 9.04
CA ASP A 52 -16.63 -4.29 9.71
C ASP A 52 -15.61 -5.35 10.18
N SER A 53 -14.84 -5.83 9.22
CA SER A 53 -14.08 -7.06 9.23
C SER A 53 -12.63 -6.66 9.11
N PHE A 54 -11.87 -6.96 10.16
CA PHE A 54 -10.41 -6.88 10.15
C PHE A 54 -9.78 -7.98 9.27
N ASP A 55 -10.38 -8.25 8.11
CA ASP A 55 -9.81 -9.13 7.11
C ASP A 55 -8.51 -8.50 6.62
N ARG A 56 -7.41 -9.21 6.85
CA ARG A 56 -6.08 -8.78 6.45
C ARG A 56 -5.99 -8.63 4.93
N ASP A 57 -6.74 -9.42 4.17
CA ASP A 57 -6.60 -9.51 2.72
C ASP A 57 -7.63 -8.61 1.99
N ALA A 58 -8.39 -7.79 2.74
CA ALA A 58 -9.35 -6.82 2.22
C ALA A 58 -9.27 -5.46 2.94
N GLY A 59 -9.98 -4.45 2.40
CA GLY A 59 -10.17 -3.18 3.08
C GLY A 59 -8.88 -2.40 3.41
N PRO A 60 -8.89 -1.59 4.48
CA PRO A 60 -7.75 -0.76 4.90
C PRO A 60 -6.51 -1.54 5.28
N LEU A 61 -6.66 -2.76 5.81
CA LEU A 61 -5.54 -3.59 6.25
C LEU A 61 -4.62 -4.01 5.10
N LEU A 62 -5.16 -4.15 3.89
CA LEU A 62 -4.37 -4.40 2.69
C LEU A 62 -3.36 -3.25 2.42
N LEU A 63 -3.78 -2.00 2.63
CA LEU A 63 -2.92 -0.82 2.45
C LEU A 63 -1.73 -0.80 3.42
N THR A 64 -1.89 -1.41 4.60
CA THR A 64 -0.82 -1.50 5.62
C THR A 64 0.30 -2.49 5.27
N GLN A 65 0.13 -3.31 4.23
CA GLN A 65 1.05 -4.40 3.88
C GLN A 65 2.01 -4.05 2.74
N VAL A 66 1.78 -2.95 2.01
CA VAL A 66 2.57 -2.58 0.82
C VAL A 66 3.97 -2.09 1.20
N CYS A 67 4.06 -1.07 2.07
CA CYS A 67 5.33 -0.55 2.57
C CYS A 67 5.14 0.23 3.87
N GLN A 68 6.23 0.55 4.55
CA GLN A 68 6.19 1.32 5.81
C GLN A 68 5.48 2.67 5.65
N ARG A 69 5.69 3.35 4.51
CA ARG A 69 5.07 4.63 4.25
C ARG A 69 3.54 4.52 4.15
N TRP A 70 3.03 3.55 3.37
CA TRP A 70 1.59 3.34 3.24
C TRP A 70 0.97 2.96 4.58
N ARG A 71 1.63 2.09 5.34
CA ARG A 71 1.19 1.72 6.69
C ARG A 71 1.02 2.92 7.59
N ASN A 72 2.00 3.83 7.62
CA ASN A 72 1.92 5.02 8.45
C ASN A 72 0.74 5.92 8.05
N HIS A 73 0.52 6.13 6.75
CA HIS A 73 -0.62 6.93 6.27
C HIS A 73 -1.96 6.26 6.54
N ALA A 74 -2.09 4.95 6.30
CA ALA A 74 -3.32 4.21 6.51
C ALA A 74 -3.73 4.18 8.00
N LEU A 75 -2.78 3.91 8.91
CA LEU A 75 -3.04 3.93 10.35
C LEU A 75 -3.35 5.33 10.88
N ALA A 76 -2.78 6.37 10.28
CA ALA A 76 -3.02 7.77 10.66
C ALA A 76 -4.30 8.36 10.05
N THR A 77 -5.07 7.60 9.27
CA THR A 77 -6.30 8.08 8.59
C THR A 77 -7.53 7.42 9.22
N PRO A 78 -8.21 8.07 10.18
CA PRO A 78 -9.38 7.48 10.86
C PRO A 78 -10.52 7.11 9.92
N GLN A 79 -10.71 7.84 8.82
CA GLN A 79 -11.80 7.63 7.85
C GLN A 79 -11.75 6.28 7.12
N LEU A 80 -10.61 5.57 7.17
CA LEU A 80 -10.49 4.25 6.57
C LEU A 80 -11.15 3.17 7.42
N TRP A 81 -11.26 3.37 8.73
CA TRP A 81 -11.82 2.43 9.70
C TRP A 81 -13.28 2.81 9.95
#